data_AF-A0A3B0BII8-F1
#
_entry.id   AF-A0A3B0BII8-F1
#
_cell.length_a   1.000
_cell.length_b   1.000
_cell.length_c   1.000
_cell.angle_alpha   90.00
_cell.angle_beta   90.00
_cell.angle_gamma   90.00
#
_symmetry.space_group_name_H-M   'P 1'
#
loop_
_entity.id
_entity.type
_entity.pdbx_description
1 polymer ?
#
loop_
_entity_poly.entity_id
_entity_poly.type
_entity_poly.pdbx_seq_one_letter_code
_entity_poly.pdbx_strand_id
1 'polypeptide(L)'
;MLFDVTRSELAGIFGEDRIATLPATVFPPTGADTEGARLLQTIGVPTGTLLLRQPDEHDSLLPLVQDVVCIKDFEDAAEGAEGAGGWPVIGWLLNAHLALDPVSGKVYAFDPDEETVQELHTDVSSLVQVTLRFQHLLDAFTFSGDEETDFERLDDEVDRIRTETSTIDPLPFQDDETLWSVVGDEIAMGQRFKGNSPGARSLYG
;
A
#
# COMPACT_ATOMS: atom_id res chain seq x y z
N MET A 1 -7.57 14.19 2.85
CA MET A 1 -7.22 13.78 1.47
C MET A 1 -6.04 14.59 0.96
N LEU A 2 -4.92 13.91 0.71
CA LEU A 2 -3.69 14.49 0.14
C LEU A 2 -3.64 14.37 -1.39
N PHE A 3 -4.26 13.33 -1.94
CA PHE A 3 -4.32 13.08 -3.37
C PHE A 3 -5.78 12.95 -3.84
N ASP A 4 -6.08 13.50 -5.01
CA ASP A 4 -7.39 13.39 -5.66
C ASP A 4 -7.40 12.17 -6.60
N VAL A 5 -7.53 10.97 -6.02
CA VAL A 5 -7.60 9.71 -6.77
C VAL A 5 -9.06 9.35 -7.00
N THR A 6 -9.40 9.01 -8.25
CA THR A 6 -10.78 8.65 -8.59
C THR A 6 -10.91 7.19 -9.00
N ARG A 7 -12.08 6.58 -8.74
CA ARG A 7 -12.37 5.21 -9.22
C ARG A 7 -12.25 5.11 -10.75
N SER A 8 -12.73 6.12 -11.46
CA SER A 8 -12.70 6.17 -12.93
C SER A 8 -11.28 6.17 -13.49
N GLU A 9 -10.35 6.86 -12.82
CA GLU A 9 -8.93 6.84 -13.16
C GLU A 9 -8.34 5.44 -12.97
N LEU A 10 -8.54 4.84 -11.79
CA LEU A 10 -8.09 3.47 -11.52
C LEU A 10 -8.66 2.47 -12.52
N ALA A 11 -9.97 2.54 -12.81
CA ALA A 11 -10.63 1.64 -13.74
C ALA A 11 -10.19 1.85 -15.17
N GLY A 12 -9.86 3.09 -15.56
CA GLY A 12 -9.30 3.41 -16.86
C GLY A 12 -7.91 2.85 -17.09
N ILE A 13 -7.10 2.72 -16.02
CA ILE A 13 -5.74 2.18 -16.10
C ILE A 13 -5.71 0.66 -15.96
N PHE A 14 -6.39 0.11 -14.95
CA PHE A 14 -6.26 -1.30 -14.56
C PHE A 14 -7.44 -2.18 -14.99
N GLY A 15 -8.60 -1.59 -15.27
CA GLY A 15 -9.88 -2.31 -15.36
C GLY A 15 -10.54 -2.51 -14.00
N GLU A 16 -11.88 -2.61 -13.99
CA GLU A 16 -12.68 -2.77 -12.76
C GLU A 16 -12.37 -4.09 -12.00
N ASP A 17 -11.97 -5.14 -12.71
CA ASP A 17 -11.65 -6.44 -12.14
C ASP A 17 -10.36 -6.48 -11.33
N ARG A 18 -9.50 -5.46 -11.51
CA ARG A 18 -8.21 -5.33 -10.82
C ARG A 18 -8.20 -4.26 -9.74
N ILE A 19 -9.39 -3.84 -9.29
CA ILE A 19 -9.55 -2.89 -8.19
C ILE A 19 -10.16 -3.63 -7.01
N ALA A 20 -9.38 -3.77 -5.94
CA ALA A 20 -9.86 -4.30 -4.67
C ALA A 20 -10.55 -3.18 -3.87
N THR A 21 -11.70 -3.49 -3.28
CA THR A 21 -12.43 -2.60 -2.37
C THR A 21 -12.74 -3.31 -1.06
N LEU A 22 -12.91 -2.55 0.02
CA LEU A 22 -13.38 -3.08 1.29
C LEU A 22 -14.87 -2.75 1.44
N PRO A 23 -15.76 -3.74 1.66
CA PRO A 23 -17.18 -3.47 1.85
C PRO A 23 -17.42 -2.59 3.09
N ALA A 24 -18.40 -1.68 3.04
CA ALA A 24 -18.71 -0.81 4.19
C ALA A 24 -19.03 -1.61 5.47
N THR A 25 -19.61 -2.80 5.30
CA THR A 25 -20.00 -3.69 6.39
C THR A 25 -18.83 -4.31 7.14
N VAL A 26 -17.60 -4.26 6.59
CA VAL A 26 -16.44 -4.89 7.23
C VAL A 26 -15.74 -3.96 8.22
N PHE A 27 -16.01 -2.65 8.16
CA PHE A 27 -15.39 -1.72 9.09
C PHE A 27 -16.07 -1.77 10.45
N PRO A 28 -15.30 -1.74 11.55
CA PRO A 28 -15.89 -1.58 12.88
C PRO A 28 -16.65 -0.24 12.97
N PRO A 29 -17.67 -0.12 13.85
CA PRO A 29 -18.50 1.08 13.93
C PRO A 29 -17.73 2.39 14.12
N THR A 30 -16.59 2.32 14.82
CA THR A 30 -15.69 3.46 15.04
C THR A 30 -14.97 3.94 13.77
N GLY A 31 -14.82 3.09 12.76
CA GLY A 31 -14.13 3.39 11.51
C GLY A 31 -15.01 3.45 10.26
N ALA A 32 -16.24 2.93 10.31
CA ALA A 32 -17.10 2.73 9.14
C ALA A 32 -17.47 4.01 8.37
N ASP A 33 -17.63 5.12 9.08
CA ASP A 33 -18.08 6.40 8.50
C ASP A 33 -16.94 7.39 8.17
N THR A 34 -15.69 6.96 8.33
CA THR A 34 -14.51 7.80 8.14
C THR A 34 -14.21 8.05 6.66
N GLU A 35 -13.52 9.15 6.36
CA GLU A 35 -13.13 9.48 4.99
C GLU A 35 -12.22 8.41 4.37
N GLY A 36 -11.24 7.90 5.14
CA GLY A 36 -10.36 6.82 4.71
C GLY A 36 -11.10 5.51 4.42
N ALA A 37 -12.07 5.12 5.27
CA ALA A 37 -12.89 3.95 5.01
C ALA A 37 -13.77 4.13 3.77
N ARG A 38 -14.41 5.29 3.60
CA ARG A 38 -15.20 5.62 2.40
C ARG A 38 -14.37 5.56 1.13
N LEU A 39 -13.11 5.99 1.18
CA LEU A 39 -12.20 5.90 0.04
C LEU A 39 -11.93 4.44 -0.34
N LEU A 40 -11.58 3.58 0.61
CA LEU A 40 -11.34 2.15 0.34
C LEU A 40 -12.61 1.39 -0.07
N GLN A 41 -13.79 1.88 0.33
CA GLN A 41 -15.08 1.34 -0.07
C GLN A 41 -15.45 1.72 -1.51
N THR A 42 -15.22 2.98 -1.90
CA THR A 42 -15.74 3.53 -3.14
C THR A 42 -14.73 3.54 -4.28
N ILE A 43 -13.48 3.90 -3.98
CA ILE A 43 -12.37 4.00 -4.93
C ILE A 43 -11.57 2.70 -4.93
N GLY A 44 -11.22 2.19 -3.74
CA GLY A 44 -10.40 0.98 -3.61
C GLY A 44 -8.92 1.21 -3.93
N VAL A 45 -8.20 0.11 -4.18
CA VAL A 45 -6.78 0.12 -4.58
C VAL A 45 -6.54 -0.88 -5.72
N PRO A 46 -5.54 -0.65 -6.60
CA PRO A 46 -5.11 -1.65 -7.56
C PRO A 46 -4.63 -2.92 -6.86
N THR A 47 -5.02 -4.08 -7.39
CA THR A 47 -4.48 -5.38 -6.95
C THR A 47 -3.06 -5.57 -7.47
N GLY A 48 -2.18 -6.13 -6.64
CA GLY A 48 -0.84 -6.56 -7.04
C GLY A 48 0.18 -6.23 -5.95
N THR A 49 0.76 -5.03 -6.00
CA THR A 49 1.75 -4.57 -5.02
C THR A 49 1.21 -4.55 -3.59
N LEU A 50 0.01 -4.01 -3.41
CA LEU A 50 -0.72 -3.97 -2.14
C LEU A 50 -1.83 -5.02 -2.13
N LEU A 51 -2.02 -5.68 -0.99
CA LEU A 51 -3.10 -6.65 -0.80
C LEU A 51 -4.06 -6.17 0.29
N LEU A 52 -5.29 -5.85 -0.11
CA LEU A 52 -6.35 -5.57 0.86
C LEU A 52 -6.88 -6.86 1.47
N ARG A 53 -7.20 -6.80 2.75
CA ARG A 53 -7.75 -7.93 3.49
C ARG A 53 -9.16 -8.22 3.01
N GLN A 54 -9.42 -9.47 2.65
CA GLN A 54 -10.77 -9.94 2.39
C GLN A 54 -11.40 -10.37 3.73
N PRO A 55 -12.67 -10.03 3.99
CA PRO A 55 -13.38 -10.54 5.15
C PRO A 55 -13.47 -12.07 5.04
N ASP A 56 -13.14 -12.78 6.12
CA ASP A 56 -13.27 -14.24 6.18
C ASP A 56 -14.75 -14.63 6.20
N GLU A 57 -15.09 -15.83 5.69
CA GLU A 57 -16.47 -16.32 5.71
C GLU A 57 -17.08 -16.42 7.13
N HIS A 58 -16.22 -16.47 8.15
CA HIS A 58 -16.59 -16.63 9.56
C HIS A 58 -16.64 -15.31 10.34
N ASP A 59 -15.92 -14.28 9.88
CA ASP A 59 -15.86 -12.97 10.52
C ASP A 59 -16.27 -11.88 9.54
N SER A 60 -17.44 -11.28 9.80
CA SER A 60 -18.00 -10.25 8.93
C SER A 60 -17.25 -8.91 9.00
N LEU A 61 -16.32 -8.76 9.95
CA LEU A 61 -15.58 -7.53 10.21
C LEU A 61 -14.07 -7.73 9.97
N LEU A 62 -13.38 -6.63 9.66
CA LEU A 62 -11.93 -6.61 9.66
C LEU A 62 -11.41 -6.84 11.08
N PRO A 63 -10.36 -7.66 11.24
CA PRO A 63 -9.71 -7.82 12.53
C PRO A 63 -9.11 -6.50 12.96
N LEU A 64 -9.06 -6.28 14.27
CA LEU A 64 -8.40 -5.14 14.85
C LEU A 64 -6.92 -5.44 15.04
N VAL A 65 -6.07 -4.42 15.19
CA VAL A 65 -4.63 -4.62 15.42
C VAL A 65 -4.37 -5.56 16.60
N GLN A 66 -5.12 -5.42 17.71
CA GLN A 66 -4.96 -6.28 18.88
C GLN A 66 -5.32 -7.76 18.63
N ASP A 67 -6.05 -8.06 17.57
CA ASP A 67 -6.45 -9.43 17.20
C ASP A 67 -5.36 -10.12 16.36
N VAL A 68 -4.47 -9.35 15.72
CA VAL A 68 -3.41 -9.86 14.84
C VAL A 68 -2.01 -9.74 15.42
N VAL A 69 -1.77 -8.73 16.27
CA VAL A 69 -0.47 -8.48 16.91
C VAL A 69 -0.65 -8.17 18.39
N CYS A 70 0.35 -8.54 19.20
CA CYS A 70 0.37 -8.19 20.61
C CYS A 70 0.88 -6.76 20.77
N ILE A 71 -0.03 -5.80 20.98
CA ILE A 71 0.29 -4.35 21.12
C ILE A 71 1.41 -4.08 22.13
N LYS A 72 1.54 -4.91 23.17
CA LYS A 72 2.57 -4.77 24.21
C LYS A 72 3.98 -4.92 23.67
N ASP A 73 4.14 -5.67 22.59
CA ASP A 73 5.43 -5.90 21.95
C ASP A 73 5.92 -4.62 21.23
N PHE A 74 5.03 -3.63 21.05
CA PHE A 74 5.30 -2.36 20.36
C PHE A 74 5.23 -1.14 21.29
N GLU A 75 5.11 -1.31 22.61
CA GLU A 75 4.92 -0.20 23.57
C GLU A 75 6.03 0.86 23.49
N ASP A 76 7.26 0.48 23.11
CA ASP A 76 8.40 1.39 22.95
C ASP A 76 8.47 2.06 21.56
N ALA A 77 7.79 1.52 20.55
CA ALA A 77 7.80 2.01 19.17
C ALA A 77 6.51 2.79 18.78
N ALA A 78 5.48 2.70 19.61
CA ALA A 78 4.12 3.19 19.36
C ALA A 78 3.90 4.69 19.64
N GLU A 79 4.89 5.57 19.42
CA GLU A 79 4.64 7.01 19.49
C GLU A 79 3.55 7.40 18.46
N GLY A 80 2.41 7.89 18.93
CA GLY A 80 1.25 8.21 18.07
C GLY A 80 0.32 7.02 17.77
N ALA A 81 0.66 5.79 18.17
CA ALA A 81 -0.19 4.61 18.03
C ALA A 81 -1.03 4.30 19.29
N GLU A 82 -1.33 5.33 20.09
CA GLU A 82 -2.17 5.21 21.27
C GLU A 82 -3.59 4.74 20.88
N GLY A 83 -4.03 3.63 21.46
CA GLY A 83 -5.33 3.05 21.12
C GLY A 83 -5.35 2.25 19.82
N ALA A 84 -4.17 1.96 19.23
CA ALA A 84 -4.05 1.20 17.98
C ALA A 84 -4.73 -0.17 18.03
N GLY A 85 -4.85 -0.77 19.21
CA GLY A 85 -5.58 -2.03 19.40
C GLY A 85 -6.99 -2.02 18.81
N GLY A 86 -7.65 -0.86 18.72
CA GLY A 86 -8.98 -0.71 18.13
C GLY A 86 -9.02 -0.39 16.63
N TRP A 87 -7.87 -0.29 15.95
CA TRP A 87 -7.79 0.10 14.55
C TRP A 87 -8.02 -1.11 13.62
N PRO A 88 -8.82 -0.97 12.55
CA PRO A 88 -9.03 -2.05 11.59
C PRO A 88 -7.77 -2.30 10.74
N VAL A 89 -7.43 -3.58 10.58
CA VAL A 89 -6.38 -4.03 9.67
C VAL A 89 -6.95 -4.15 8.26
N ILE A 90 -6.53 -3.26 7.37
CA ILE A 90 -7.09 -3.09 6.03
C ILE A 90 -6.38 -3.97 4.98
N GLY A 91 -5.19 -4.48 5.27
CA GLY A 91 -4.40 -5.23 4.30
C GLY A 91 -2.99 -5.54 4.80
N TRP A 92 -2.11 -5.84 3.86
CA TRP A 92 -0.69 -6.07 4.11
C TRP A 92 0.16 -5.58 2.94
N LEU A 93 1.38 -5.16 3.27
CA LEU A 93 2.44 -4.80 2.34
C LEU A 93 3.71 -5.52 2.81
N LEU A 94 4.30 -6.33 1.94
CA LEU A 94 5.37 -7.25 2.32
C LEU A 94 4.92 -8.14 3.49
N ASN A 95 5.66 -8.14 4.61
CA ASN A 95 5.36 -8.92 5.81
C ASN A 95 4.56 -8.12 6.85
N ALA A 96 4.31 -6.83 6.62
CA ALA A 96 3.66 -5.95 7.58
C ALA A 96 2.15 -5.87 7.38
N HIS A 97 1.41 -5.86 8.49
CA HIS A 97 -0.02 -5.59 8.52
C HIS A 97 -0.27 -4.09 8.44
N LEU A 98 -1.19 -3.68 7.57
CA LEU A 98 -1.58 -2.28 7.45
C LEU A 98 -2.84 -2.00 8.27
N ALA A 99 -2.73 -1.05 9.18
CA ALA A 99 -3.85 -0.57 10.00
C ALA A 99 -4.23 0.86 9.61
N LEU A 100 -5.53 1.13 9.59
CA LEU A 100 -6.07 2.47 9.38
C LEU A 100 -6.43 3.08 10.73
N ASP A 101 -5.82 4.21 11.09
CA ASP A 101 -6.35 5.02 12.19
C ASP A 101 -7.66 5.71 11.72
N PRO A 102 -8.82 5.32 12.27
CA PRO A 102 -10.09 5.89 11.85
C PRO A 102 -10.24 7.38 12.19
N VAL A 103 -9.46 7.90 13.14
CA VAL A 103 -9.56 9.31 13.58
C VAL A 103 -8.76 10.22 12.66
N SER A 104 -7.48 9.91 12.46
CA SER A 104 -6.59 10.76 11.64
C SER A 104 -6.62 10.44 10.16
N GLY A 105 -7.02 9.22 9.78
CA GLY A 105 -6.89 8.73 8.41
C GLY A 105 -5.47 8.29 8.03
N LYS A 106 -4.53 8.28 8.97
CA LYS A 106 -3.18 7.75 8.80
C LYS A 106 -3.19 6.25 8.59
N VAL A 107 -2.18 5.74 7.90
CA VAL A 107 -1.93 4.31 7.73
C VAL A 107 -0.65 3.94 8.46
N TYR A 108 -0.73 2.90 9.28
CA TYR A 108 0.39 2.36 10.03
C TYR A 108 0.74 0.97 9.50
N ALA A 109 2.03 0.65 9.48
CA ALA A 109 2.54 -0.69 9.24
C ALA A 109 2.95 -1.31 10.57
N PHE A 110 2.44 -2.51 10.85
CA PHE A 110 2.80 -3.33 12.00
C PHE A 110 3.52 -4.58 11.49
N ASP A 111 4.81 -4.68 11.78
CA ASP A 111 5.60 -5.86 11.47
C ASP A 111 5.75 -6.72 12.75
N PRO A 112 5.05 -7.87 12.85
CA PRO A 112 5.16 -8.74 14.01
C PRO A 112 6.47 -9.52 14.07
N ASP A 113 7.16 -9.69 12.94
CA ASP A 113 8.43 -10.43 12.89
C ASP A 113 9.60 -9.53 13.34
N GLU A 114 9.54 -8.24 12.99
CA GLU A 114 10.53 -7.23 13.39
C GLU A 114 10.15 -6.48 14.68
N GLU A 115 8.94 -6.71 15.21
CA GLU A 115 8.39 -6.00 16.38
C GLU A 115 8.39 -4.47 16.19
N THR A 116 8.18 -4.00 14.96
CA THR A 116 8.16 -2.56 14.62
C THR A 116 6.77 -2.05 14.27
N VAL A 117 6.53 -0.78 14.61
CA VAL A 117 5.38 -0.01 14.13
C VAL A 117 5.88 1.26 13.45
N GLN A 118 5.38 1.53 12.25
CA GLN A 118 5.79 2.67 11.45
C GLN A 118 4.57 3.44 10.93
N GLU A 119 4.62 4.77 11.03
CA GLU A 119 3.70 5.63 10.27
C GLU A 119 4.06 5.53 8.79
N LEU A 120 3.21 4.86 8.00
CA LEU A 120 3.48 4.60 6.59
C LEU A 120 2.92 5.70 5.68
N HIS A 121 1.74 6.22 6.00
CA HIS A 121 1.12 7.32 5.27
C HIS A 121 0.41 8.30 6.20
N THR A 122 0.49 9.59 5.85
CA THR A 122 -0.25 10.63 6.58
C THR A 122 -1.75 10.61 6.26
N ASP A 123 -2.15 9.99 5.15
CA ASP A 123 -3.55 9.86 4.70
C ASP A 123 -3.72 8.65 3.76
N VAL A 124 -4.84 7.93 3.84
CA VAL A 124 -5.13 6.76 2.98
C VAL A 124 -5.05 7.07 1.48
N SER A 125 -5.37 8.29 1.05
CA SER A 125 -5.21 8.67 -0.37
C SER A 125 -3.77 8.58 -0.85
N SER A 126 -2.78 8.77 0.03
CA SER A 126 -1.36 8.57 -0.26
C SER A 126 -1.03 7.09 -0.48
N LEU A 127 -1.59 6.19 0.35
CA LEU A 127 -1.47 4.74 0.16
C LEU A 127 -1.98 4.31 -1.22
N VAL A 128 -3.16 4.80 -1.61
CA VAL A 128 -3.75 4.49 -2.90
C VAL A 128 -2.91 5.04 -4.04
N GLN A 129 -2.42 6.27 -3.92
CA GLN A 129 -1.60 6.92 -4.93
C GLN A 129 -0.27 6.20 -5.17
N VAL A 130 0.44 5.83 -4.11
CA VAL A 130 1.72 5.11 -4.24
C VAL A 130 1.49 3.73 -4.85
N THR A 131 0.45 3.02 -4.41
CA THR A 131 0.04 1.73 -4.98
C THR A 131 -0.28 1.85 -6.47
N LEU A 132 -1.06 2.88 -6.87
CA LEU A 132 -1.38 3.19 -8.26
C LEU A 132 -0.11 3.36 -9.08
N ARG A 133 0.80 4.22 -8.64
CA ARG A 133 2.02 4.57 -9.39
C ARG A 133 2.92 3.35 -9.62
N PHE A 134 3.19 2.58 -8.57
CA PHE A 134 4.02 1.38 -8.71
C PHE A 134 3.34 0.27 -9.50
N GLN A 135 2.05 0.04 -9.31
CA GLN A 135 1.34 -0.97 -10.09
C GLN A 135 1.27 -0.58 -11.57
N HIS A 136 1.08 0.71 -11.87
CA HIS A 136 1.10 1.21 -13.24
C HIS A 136 2.48 1.02 -13.89
N LEU A 137 3.56 1.34 -13.17
CA LEU A 137 4.93 1.11 -13.64
C LEU A 137 5.16 -0.37 -13.99
N LEU A 138 4.77 -1.28 -13.09
CA LEU A 138 4.92 -2.73 -13.32
C LEU A 138 4.11 -3.24 -14.53
N ASP A 139 2.94 -2.68 -14.77
CA ASP A 139 2.06 -3.09 -15.88
C ASP A 139 2.48 -2.47 -17.22
N ALA A 140 3.08 -1.29 -17.21
CA ALA A 140 3.41 -0.52 -18.41
C ALA A 140 4.86 -0.68 -18.88
N PHE A 141 5.79 -0.98 -17.98
CA PHE A 141 7.22 -1.01 -18.31
C PHE A 141 7.57 -2.21 -19.20
N THR A 142 8.35 -1.95 -20.25
CA THR A 142 8.85 -2.95 -21.20
C THR A 142 10.35 -2.80 -21.35
N PHE A 143 11.08 -3.89 -21.14
CA PHE A 143 12.52 -3.93 -21.43
C PHE A 143 12.73 -3.98 -22.95
N SER A 144 13.67 -3.17 -23.42
CA SER A 144 14.10 -3.04 -24.80
C SER A 144 15.19 -4.06 -25.20
N GLY A 145 15.80 -4.71 -24.21
CA GLY A 145 16.87 -5.70 -24.39
C GLY A 145 18.27 -5.14 -24.19
N ASP A 146 18.39 -3.86 -23.87
CA ASP A 146 19.60 -3.24 -23.34
C ASP A 146 19.45 -3.16 -21.82
N GLU A 147 19.99 -4.16 -21.11
CA GLU A 147 19.78 -4.31 -19.67
C GLU A 147 20.24 -3.08 -18.89
N GLU A 148 21.44 -2.56 -19.16
CA GLU A 148 21.99 -1.41 -18.44
C GLU A 148 21.10 -0.18 -18.59
N THR A 149 20.70 0.13 -19.84
CA THR A 149 19.83 1.27 -20.12
C THR A 149 18.43 1.08 -19.54
N ASP A 150 17.88 -0.14 -19.60
CA ASP A 150 16.53 -0.40 -19.09
C ASP A 150 16.47 -0.35 -17.55
N PHE A 151 17.50 -0.85 -16.85
CA PHE A 151 17.58 -0.73 -15.40
C PHE A 151 17.78 0.72 -14.95
N GLU A 152 18.61 1.51 -15.64
CA GLU A 152 18.75 2.95 -15.36
C GLU A 152 17.41 3.69 -15.54
N ARG A 153 16.68 3.40 -16.63
CA ARG A 153 15.34 3.98 -16.86
C ARG A 153 14.33 3.57 -15.79
N LEU A 154 14.44 2.36 -15.26
CA LEU A 154 13.53 1.86 -14.24
C LEU A 154 13.81 2.50 -12.88
N ASP A 155 15.09 2.67 -12.54
CA ASP A 155 15.56 3.41 -11.37
C ASP A 155 15.06 4.86 -11.40
N ASP A 156 15.24 5.56 -12.53
CA ASP A 156 14.74 6.93 -12.76
C ASP A 156 13.22 7.05 -12.53
N GLU A 157 12.45 6.05 -12.96
CA GLU A 157 10.99 6.02 -12.79
C GLU A 157 10.58 5.81 -11.32
N VAL A 158 11.30 4.94 -10.59
CA VAL A 158 11.10 4.74 -9.15
C VAL A 158 11.46 6.01 -8.38
N ASP A 159 12.59 6.64 -8.69
CA ASP A 159 13.03 7.89 -8.07
C ASP A 159 12.07 9.05 -8.33
N ARG A 160 11.47 9.10 -9.52
CA ARG A 160 10.41 10.07 -9.81
C ARG A 160 9.19 9.84 -8.93
N ILE A 161 8.74 8.59 -8.77
CA ILE A 161 7.61 8.25 -7.89
C ILE A 161 7.93 8.67 -6.44
N ARG A 162 9.12 8.35 -5.95
CA ARG A 162 9.62 8.74 -4.63
C ARG A 162 9.57 10.25 -4.43
N THR A 163 10.23 11.00 -5.32
CA THR A 163 10.36 12.46 -5.21
C THR A 163 9.01 13.17 -5.26
N GLU A 164 8.15 12.80 -6.21
CA GLU A 164 6.84 13.41 -6.37
C GLU A 164 5.91 13.11 -5.18
N THR A 165 5.98 11.90 -4.63
CA THR A 165 5.19 11.51 -3.45
C THR A 165 5.68 12.26 -2.22
N SER A 166 6.99 12.26 -1.96
CA SER A 166 7.60 12.88 -0.78
C SER A 166 7.41 14.39 -0.71
N THR A 167 7.10 15.04 -1.83
CA THR A 167 6.73 16.47 -1.86
C THR A 167 5.39 16.74 -1.17
N ILE A 168 4.49 15.75 -1.11
CA ILE A 168 3.13 15.87 -0.56
C ILE A 168 2.99 15.07 0.74
N ASP A 169 3.42 13.81 0.73
CA ASP A 169 3.46 12.93 1.89
C ASP A 169 4.89 12.35 2.01
N PRO A 170 5.70 12.81 2.98
CA PRO A 170 7.09 12.37 3.11
C PRO A 170 7.21 10.96 3.72
N LEU A 171 6.19 10.48 4.45
CA LEU A 171 6.28 9.24 5.22
C LEU A 171 6.61 7.97 4.40
N PRO A 172 6.05 7.76 3.19
CA PRO A 172 6.27 6.52 2.45
C PRO A 172 7.73 6.29 2.10
N PHE A 173 8.53 7.35 1.96
CA PHE A 173 9.93 7.27 1.54
C PHE A 173 10.86 8.09 2.43
N GLN A 174 10.46 8.29 3.70
CA GLN A 174 11.23 9.10 4.66
C GLN A 174 12.60 8.50 4.96
N ASP A 175 12.74 7.19 4.83
CA ASP A 175 13.97 6.42 5.01
C ASP A 175 14.04 5.32 3.94
N ASP A 176 15.25 4.85 3.64
CA ASP A 176 15.52 3.80 2.66
C ASP A 176 15.05 2.41 3.16
N GLU A 177 14.79 2.25 4.47
CA GLU A 177 14.27 1.03 5.09
C GLU A 177 12.74 1.00 5.19
N THR A 178 12.03 2.05 4.74
CA THR A 178 10.57 2.02 4.69
C THR A 178 10.07 0.94 3.71
N LEU A 179 8.91 0.35 4.00
CA LEU A 179 8.34 -0.70 3.15
C LEU A 179 8.19 -0.27 1.69
N TRP A 180 7.86 1.01 1.43
CA TRP A 180 7.76 1.52 0.07
C TRP A 180 9.11 1.79 -0.59
N SER A 181 10.15 2.21 0.15
CA SER A 181 11.52 2.26 -0.37
C SER A 181 12.00 0.87 -0.77
N VAL A 182 11.84 -0.14 0.10
CA VAL A 182 12.14 -1.54 -0.23
C VAL A 182 11.35 -2.01 -1.46
N VAL A 183 10.09 -1.59 -1.56
CA VAL A 183 9.28 -1.90 -2.74
C VAL A 183 9.81 -1.25 -4.01
N GLY A 184 10.23 0.01 -3.94
CA GLY A 184 10.86 0.73 -5.04
C GLY A 184 12.15 0.05 -5.49
N ASP A 185 13.02 -0.29 -4.54
CA ASP A 185 14.31 -0.95 -4.81
C ASP A 185 14.13 -2.30 -5.49
N GLU A 186 13.20 -3.13 -5.02
CA GLU A 186 12.90 -4.40 -5.67
C GLU A 186 12.32 -4.22 -7.08
N ILE A 187 11.59 -3.13 -7.33
CA ILE A 187 11.14 -2.77 -8.68
C ILE A 187 12.34 -2.35 -9.53
N ALA A 188 13.18 -1.43 -9.06
CA ALA A 188 14.38 -0.94 -9.74
C ALA A 188 15.35 -2.09 -10.10
N MET A 189 15.43 -3.11 -9.24
CA MET A 189 16.21 -4.33 -9.49
C MET A 189 15.50 -5.37 -10.39
N GLY A 190 14.31 -5.07 -10.91
CA GLY A 190 13.52 -5.94 -11.79
C GLY A 190 12.89 -7.16 -11.10
N GLN A 191 12.92 -7.25 -9.78
CA GLN A 191 12.52 -8.46 -9.03
C GLN A 191 11.00 -8.62 -8.90
N ARG A 192 10.25 -7.54 -9.16
CA ARG A 192 8.79 -7.49 -8.99
C ARG A 192 8.01 -7.78 -10.28
N PHE A 193 8.67 -7.92 -11.43
CA PHE A 193 8.02 -8.31 -12.68
C PHE A 193 7.73 -9.81 -12.68
N LYS A 194 6.45 -10.18 -12.55
CA LYS A 194 6.01 -11.58 -12.45
C LYS A 194 5.07 -11.99 -13.59
N GLY A 195 5.09 -13.28 -13.93
CA GLY A 195 4.08 -13.93 -14.76
C GLY A 195 4.04 -13.40 -16.19
N ASN A 196 2.90 -12.79 -16.56
CA ASN A 196 2.58 -12.34 -17.91
C ASN A 196 2.74 -10.82 -18.11
N SER A 197 3.33 -10.10 -17.15
CA SER A 197 3.55 -8.66 -17.31
C SER A 197 4.46 -8.38 -18.52
N PRO A 198 4.32 -7.22 -19.19
CA PRO A 198 5.19 -6.88 -20.31
C PRO A 198 6.67 -6.93 -19.93
N GLY A 199 7.03 -6.41 -18.75
CA GLY A 199 8.40 -6.50 -18.24
C GLY A 199 8.88 -7.94 -18.02
N ALA A 200 8.04 -8.83 -17.45
CA ALA A 200 8.42 -10.23 -17.25
C ALA A 200 8.61 -10.98 -18.57
N ARG A 201 7.77 -10.68 -19.58
CA ARG A 201 7.91 -11.26 -20.92
C ARG A 201 9.16 -10.79 -21.62
N SER A 202 9.53 -9.52 -21.47
CA SER A 202 10.78 -9.00 -22.04
C SER A 202 12.03 -9.51 -21.32
N LEU A 203 11.98 -9.70 -19.99
CA LEU A 203 13.13 -10.16 -19.20
C LEU A 203 13.40 -11.66 -19.29
N TYR A 204 12.34 -12.48 -19.33
CA TYR A 204 12.44 -13.93 -19.14
C TYR A 204 11.92 -14.78 -20.31
N GLY A 205 11.28 -14.16 -21.31
CA GLY A 205 10.68 -14.82 -22.48
C GLY A 205 11.55 -14.74 -23.72
#